data_AF-A0A382K0Q4-F1
#
_entry.id   AF-A0A382K0Q4-F1
#
_cell.length_a   1.000
_cell.length_b   1.000
_cell.length_c   1.000
_cell.angle_alpha   90.00
_cell.angle_beta   90.00
_cell.angle_gamma   90.00
#
_symmetry.space_group_name_H-M   'P 1'
#
loop_
_entity.id
_entity.type
_entity.pdbx_description
1 polymer ?
#
loop_
_entity_poly.entity_id
_entity_poly.type
_entity_poly.pdbx_seq_one_letter_code
_entity_poly.pdbx_strand_id
1 'polypeptide(L)'
;FNGRMDFGEHFRIFPLSNWTEMDVWQYIKLEDIPLPSIYFSHEREFVRRNGVLLGRCEHITLLDGERWESASVRCRTVGDMTCTGMVQSGANNVDDIIEEVAAARQTERGGRADDKRGETAMEDRKKEGYF
;
A
#
# COMPACT_ATOMS: atom_id res chain seq x y z
N PHE A 1 16.19 4.47 -24.68
CA PHE A 1 16.66 5.11 -23.44
C PHE A 1 17.01 6.55 -23.78
N ASN A 2 16.22 7.52 -23.31
CA ASN A 2 16.44 8.94 -23.62
C ASN A 2 17.36 9.52 -22.54
N GLY A 3 18.67 9.44 -22.76
CA GLY A 3 19.69 9.87 -21.78
C GLY A 3 20.10 11.34 -21.91
N ARG A 4 19.34 12.15 -22.65
CA ARG A 4 19.60 13.59 -22.79
C ARG A 4 18.94 14.31 -21.61
N MET A 5 19.69 15.23 -21.01
CA MET A 5 19.26 16.06 -19.88
C MET A 5 19.86 17.45 -20.06
N ASP A 6 19.03 18.47 -19.90
CA ASP A 6 19.49 19.86 -19.83
C ASP A 6 19.86 20.25 -18.40
N PHE A 7 20.65 21.31 -18.26
CA PHE A 7 21.07 21.81 -16.96
C PHE A 7 19.85 22.28 -16.15
N GLY A 8 19.63 21.66 -14.99
CA GLY A 8 18.49 21.95 -14.10
C GLY A 8 17.38 20.90 -14.15
N GLU A 9 17.45 19.91 -15.04
CA GLU A 9 16.53 18.77 -15.04
C GLU A 9 16.98 17.66 -14.07
N HIS A 10 16.06 16.76 -13.74
CA HIS A 10 16.32 15.60 -12.89
C HIS A 10 15.88 14.32 -13.57
N PHE A 11 16.70 13.27 -13.47
CA PHE A 11 16.28 11.92 -13.84
C PHE A 11 15.53 11.25 -12.69
N ARG A 12 14.53 10.45 -13.06
CA ARG A 12 13.91 9.48 -12.17
C ARG A 12 14.22 8.09 -12.72
N ILE A 13 14.72 7.22 -11.85
CA ILE A 13 15.06 5.84 -12.20
C ILE A 13 14.25 4.96 -11.27
N PHE A 14 13.61 3.93 -11.84
CA PHE A 14 12.78 2.98 -11.11
C PHE A 14 13.39 1.57 -11.26
N PRO A 15 14.39 1.19 -10.45
CA PRO A 15 15.11 -0.07 -10.62
C PRO A 15 14.24 -1.32 -10.50
N LEU A 16 13.14 -1.21 -9.77
CA LEU A 16 12.18 -2.29 -9.52
C LEU A 16 10.93 -2.18 -10.42
N SER A 17 10.98 -1.42 -11.52
CA SER A 17 9.81 -1.16 -12.37
C SER A 17 9.17 -2.41 -12.98
N ASN A 18 9.96 -3.46 -13.20
CA ASN A 18 9.51 -4.75 -13.72
C ASN A 18 9.20 -5.77 -12.63
N TRP A 19 9.34 -5.42 -11.35
CA TRP A 19 9.03 -6.31 -10.24
C TRP A 19 7.54 -6.27 -9.92
N THR A 20 6.97 -7.43 -9.64
CA THR A 20 5.63 -7.60 -9.08
C THR A 20 5.66 -7.50 -7.56
N GLU A 21 4.48 -7.40 -6.92
CA GLU A 21 4.38 -7.49 -5.45
C GLU A 21 4.96 -8.82 -4.93
N MET A 22 4.76 -9.92 -5.66
CA MET A 22 5.32 -11.22 -5.31
C MET A 22 6.86 -11.20 -5.33
N ASP A 23 7.48 -10.59 -6.34
CA ASP A 23 8.94 -10.51 -6.43
C ASP A 23 9.54 -9.75 -5.23
N VAL A 24 8.89 -8.67 -4.79
CA VAL A 24 9.30 -7.90 -3.62
C VAL A 24 9.24 -8.75 -2.35
N TRP A 25 8.14 -9.46 -2.10
CA TRP A 25 7.99 -10.30 -0.90
C TRP A 25 8.94 -11.50 -0.89
N GLN A 26 9.13 -12.15 -2.04
CA GLN A 26 10.10 -13.24 -2.17
C GLN A 26 11.52 -12.77 -1.89
N TYR A 27 11.89 -11.57 -2.34
CA TYR A 27 13.21 -11.00 -2.06
C TYR A 27 13.39 -10.63 -0.59
N ILE A 28 12.38 -10.01 0.04
CA ILE A 28 12.38 -9.75 1.50
C ILE A 28 12.64 -11.03 2.28
N LYS A 29 11.98 -12.13 1.90
CA LYS A 29 12.17 -13.45 2.52
C LYS A 29 13.57 -13.99 2.29
N LEU A 30 14.06 -13.95 1.04
CA LEU A 30 15.37 -14.50 0.67
C LEU A 30 16.51 -13.80 1.42
N GLU A 31 16.44 -12.48 1.55
CA GLU A 31 17.46 -11.65 2.17
C GLU A 31 17.23 -11.41 3.68
N ASP A 32 16.20 -12.01 4.27
CA ASP A 32 15.79 -11.84 5.68
C ASP A 32 15.70 -10.36 6.10
N ILE A 33 15.03 -9.55 5.28
CA ILE A 33 14.94 -8.10 5.50
C ILE A 33 14.01 -7.80 6.67
N PRO A 34 14.45 -7.09 7.72
CA PRO A 34 13.60 -6.74 8.84
C PRO A 34 12.51 -5.75 8.40
N LEU A 35 11.27 -6.02 8.83
CA LEU A 35 10.11 -5.20 8.49
C LEU A 35 9.47 -4.56 9.72
N PRO A 36 8.92 -3.34 9.58
CA PRO A 36 8.04 -2.75 10.58
C PRO A 36 6.83 -3.65 10.88
N SER A 37 6.43 -3.73 12.15
CA SER A 37 5.34 -4.59 12.60
C SER A 37 3.99 -4.31 11.92
N ILE A 38 3.77 -3.10 11.43
CA ILE A 38 2.53 -2.68 10.76
C ILE A 38 2.26 -3.42 9.45
N TYR A 39 3.27 -4.05 8.84
CA TYR A 39 3.10 -4.90 7.66
C TYR A 39 2.51 -6.27 7.99
N PHE A 40 2.56 -6.68 9.26
CA PHE A 40 1.95 -7.90 9.78
C PHE A 40 0.62 -7.59 10.47
N SER A 41 -0.20 -8.62 10.59
CA SER A 41 -1.50 -8.56 11.23
C SER A 41 -1.41 -8.14 12.69
N HIS A 42 -2.27 -7.20 13.06
CA HIS A 42 -2.45 -6.72 14.42
C HIS A 42 -3.90 -6.30 14.63
N GLU A 43 -4.40 -6.46 15.86
CA GLU A 43 -5.72 -5.95 16.22
C GLU A 43 -5.70 -4.42 16.26
N ARG A 44 -6.64 -3.79 15.56
CA ARG A 44 -6.74 -2.34 15.52
C ARG A 44 -8.17 -1.87 15.35
N GLU A 45 -8.50 -0.77 16.02
CA GLU A 45 -9.73 -0.02 15.76
C GLU A 45 -9.59 0.78 14.47
N PHE A 46 -10.63 0.77 13.65
CA PHE A 46 -10.70 1.52 12.41
C PHE A 46 -12.11 2.02 12.13
N VAL A 47 -12.22 3.00 11.25
CA VAL A 47 -13.49 3.40 10.65
C VAL A 47 -13.49 2.99 9.18
N ARG A 48 -14.61 2.43 8.71
CA ARG A 48 -14.81 2.10 7.29
C ARG A 48 -15.35 3.34 6.57
N ARG A 49 -14.47 4.06 5.87
CA ARG A 49 -14.83 5.26 5.11
C ARG A 49 -14.55 5.04 3.63
N ASN A 50 -15.56 5.17 2.79
CA ASN A 50 -15.45 4.98 1.32
C ASN A 50 -14.78 3.64 0.94
N GLY A 51 -15.08 2.58 1.69
CA GLY A 51 -14.51 1.25 1.51
C GLY A 51 -13.02 1.13 1.86
N VAL A 52 -12.47 2.06 2.63
CA VAL A 52 -11.10 1.99 3.18
C VAL A 52 -11.20 1.84 4.69
N LEU A 53 -10.33 1.01 5.26
CA LEU A 53 -10.21 0.85 6.72
C LEU A 53 -9.18 1.85 7.23
N LEU A 54 -9.65 2.97 7.76
CA LEU A 54 -8.78 4.00 8.31
C LEU A 54 -8.54 3.73 9.79
N GLY A 55 -7.29 3.48 10.15
CA GLY A 55 -6.92 3.16 11.53
C GLY A 55 -7.18 4.34 12.46
N ARG A 56 -7.76 4.06 13.63
CA ARG A 56 -8.02 5.07 14.66
C ARG A 56 -6.75 5.84 14.97
N CYS A 57 -6.86 7.16 14.95
CA CYS A 57 -5.82 8.10 15.37
C CYS A 57 -6.49 9.43 15.78
N GLU A 58 -5.72 10.32 16.38
CA GLU A 58 -6.20 11.64 16.85
C GLU A 58 -6.65 12.57 15.72
N HIS A 59 -6.26 12.31 14.48
CA HIS A 59 -6.57 13.15 13.32
C HIS A 59 -7.80 12.67 12.53
N ILE A 60 -8.42 11.55 12.91
CA ILE A 60 -9.62 11.03 12.24
C ILE A 60 -10.82 11.18 13.16
N THR A 61 -11.71 12.09 12.77
CA THR A 61 -13.03 12.26 13.37
C THR A 61 -14.05 11.45 12.59
N LEU A 62 -14.98 10.80 13.30
CA LEU A 62 -16.11 10.09 12.68
C LEU A 62 -17.07 11.09 12.01
N LEU A 63 -17.58 10.72 10.86
CA LEU A 63 -18.71 11.38 10.20
C LEU A 63 -20.03 10.81 10.71
N ASP A 64 -21.14 11.47 10.40
CA ASP A 64 -22.47 11.03 10.81
C ASP A 64 -22.75 9.59 10.33
N GLY A 65 -23.11 8.72 11.27
CA GLY A 65 -23.40 7.30 11.01
C GLY A 65 -22.18 6.38 10.96
N GLU A 66 -20.97 6.92 11.03
CA GLU A 66 -19.75 6.10 11.17
C GLU A 66 -19.57 5.63 12.62
N ARG A 67 -18.88 4.49 12.76
CA ARG A 67 -18.50 3.91 14.06
C ARG A 67 -17.11 3.32 13.99
N TRP A 68 -16.46 3.25 15.13
CA TRP A 68 -15.25 2.45 15.28
C TRP A 68 -15.61 0.96 15.25
N GLU A 69 -14.85 0.20 14.47
CA GLU A 69 -14.88 -1.26 14.36
C GLU A 69 -13.48 -1.79 14.69
N SER A 70 -13.37 -3.04 15.15
CA SER A 70 -12.09 -3.69 15.43
C SER A 70 -11.96 -4.98 14.63
N ALA A 71 -10.78 -5.22 14.07
CA ALA A 71 -10.41 -6.50 13.50
C ALA A 71 -8.88 -6.63 13.41
N SER A 72 -8.44 -7.85 13.13
CA SER A 72 -7.07 -8.12 12.68
C SER A 72 -6.83 -7.51 11.30
N VAL A 73 -5.89 -6.58 11.22
CA VAL A 73 -5.57 -5.81 10.03
C VAL A 73 -4.06 -5.66 9.85
N ARG A 74 -3.63 -5.37 8.63
CA ARG A 74 -2.25 -4.96 8.31
C ARG A 74 -2.23 -3.84 7.29
N CYS A 75 -1.10 -3.17 7.17
CA CYS A 75 -0.84 -2.21 6.09
C CYS A 75 -0.17 -2.94 4.92
N ARG A 76 -0.77 -2.90 3.73
CA ARG A 76 -0.10 -3.29 2.47
C ARG A 76 0.75 -2.15 1.91
N THR A 77 0.27 -0.92 2.05
CA THR A 77 1.00 0.29 1.68
C THR A 77 0.88 1.30 2.80
N VAL A 78 1.90 2.14 2.98
CA VAL A 78 1.96 3.10 4.08
C VAL A 78 2.19 4.51 3.54
N GLY A 79 1.48 5.48 4.11
CA GLY A 79 1.66 6.91 3.95
C GLY A 79 1.39 7.59 5.30
N ASP A 80 0.69 8.73 5.30
CA ASP A 80 0.28 9.37 6.55
C ASP A 80 -0.86 8.61 7.22
N MET A 81 -1.02 8.79 8.55
CA MET A 81 -2.04 8.09 9.33
C MET A 81 -3.47 8.38 8.86
N THR A 82 -3.71 9.57 8.28
CA THR A 82 -5.03 10.01 7.83
C THR A 82 -5.46 9.40 6.50
N CYS A 83 -4.53 8.84 5.72
CA CYS A 83 -4.79 8.34 4.37
C CYS A 83 -4.30 6.91 4.12
N THR A 84 -3.58 6.30 5.07
CA THR A 84 -3.17 4.89 5.01
C THR A 84 -4.38 3.97 5.20
N GLY A 85 -4.71 3.22 4.14
CA GLY A 85 -5.75 2.20 4.17
C GLY A 85 -5.20 0.86 4.63
N MET A 86 -5.83 0.27 5.64
CA MET A 86 -5.51 -1.07 6.10
C MET A 86 -6.36 -2.11 5.39
N VAL A 87 -5.90 -3.36 5.41
CA VAL A 87 -6.63 -4.52 4.92
C VAL A 87 -6.83 -5.52 6.06
N GLN A 88 -7.99 -6.16 6.11
CA GLN A 88 -8.19 -7.30 7.01
C GLN A 88 -7.29 -8.44 6.56
N SER A 89 -6.55 -9.02 7.49
CA SER A 89 -5.54 -10.02 7.18
C SER A 89 -5.26 -10.87 8.41
N GLY A 90 -4.87 -12.13 8.21
CA GLY A 90 -4.34 -13.01 9.25
C GLY A 90 -2.82 -13.23 9.15
N ALA A 91 -2.12 -12.46 8.33
CA ALA A 91 -0.71 -12.68 8.03
C ALA A 91 0.24 -12.14 9.11
N ASN A 92 0.83 -13.03 9.91
CA ASN A 92 1.67 -12.68 11.06
C ASN A 92 3.17 -12.73 10.76
N ASN A 93 3.56 -13.24 9.60
CA ASN A 93 4.94 -13.33 9.15
C ASN A 93 5.03 -13.18 7.61
N VAL A 94 6.25 -13.20 7.05
CA VAL A 94 6.48 -13.00 5.62
C VAL A 94 5.89 -14.13 4.76
N ASP A 95 5.93 -15.38 5.25
CA ASP A 95 5.33 -16.52 4.54
C ASP A 95 3.81 -16.37 4.41
N ASP A 96 3.13 -16.00 5.49
CA ASP A 96 1.69 -15.76 5.46
C ASP A 96 1.32 -14.64 4.47
N ILE A 97 2.15 -13.59 4.36
CA ILE A 97 1.94 -12.50 3.40
C ILE A 97 2.11 -13.01 1.97
N ILE A 98 3.14 -13.82 1.70
CA ILE A 98 3.37 -14.41 0.39
C ILE A 98 2.17 -15.28 -0.03
N GLU A 99 1.66 -16.12 0.87
CA GLU A 99 0.46 -16.93 0.61
C GLU A 99 -0.77 -16.07 0.34
N GLU A 100 -0.96 -15.00 1.13
CA GLU A 100 -2.06 -14.07 0.93
C GLU A 100 -1.96 -13.33 -0.42
N VAL A 101 -0.77 -12.90 -0.83
CA VAL A 101 -0.54 -12.24 -2.12
C VAL A 101 -0.73 -13.22 -3.28
N ALA A 102 -0.29 -14.47 -3.15
CA ALA A 102 -0.51 -15.51 -4.15
C ALA A 102 -2.00 -15.80 -4.37
N ALA A 103 -2.82 -15.71 -3.32
CA ALA A 103 -4.27 -15.91 -3.39
C ALA A 103 -5.04 -14.64 -3.79
N ALA A 104 -4.43 -13.46 -3.67
CA ALA A 104 -5.09 -12.18 -3.91
C ALA A 104 -5.33 -11.92 -5.40
N ARG A 105 -6.51 -11.35 -5.71
CA ARG A 105 -6.87 -10.87 -7.06
C ARG A 105 -6.73 -9.35 -7.22
N GLN A 106 -6.28 -8.65 -6.18
CA GLN A 106 -6.13 -7.19 -6.14
C GLN A 106 -4.66 -6.80 -6.02
N THR A 107 -4.27 -5.68 -6.63
CA THR A 107 -2.91 -5.15 -6.61
C THR A 107 -2.60 -4.46 -5.27
N GLU A 108 -1.32 -4.46 -4.86
CA GLU A 108 -0.80 -3.87 -3.61
C GLU A 108 -1.43 -2.50 -3.24
N ARG A 109 -1.63 -1.61 -4.22
CA ARG A 109 -2.07 -0.21 -4.01
C ARG A 109 -3.59 0.00 -3.95
N GLY A 110 -4.40 -1.03 -4.21
CA GLY A 110 -5.87 -0.89 -4.29
C GLY A 110 -6.56 -0.40 -3.00
N GLY A 111 -5.87 -0.46 -1.86
CA GLY A 111 -6.42 -0.06 -0.55
C GLY A 111 -6.27 1.41 -0.17
N ARG A 112 -5.50 2.23 -0.89
CA ARG A 112 -5.25 3.64 -0.50
C ARG A 112 -6.47 4.52 -0.74
N ALA A 113 -6.86 5.29 0.27
CA ALA A 113 -7.99 6.23 0.16
C ALA A 113 -7.74 7.34 -0.85
N ASP A 114 -6.48 7.77 -1.00
CA ASP A 114 -6.10 8.82 -1.95
C ASP A 114 -6.10 8.30 -3.41
N ASP A 115 -5.81 7.01 -3.62
CA ASP A 115 -5.82 6.39 -4.94
C ASP A 115 -7.27 6.21 -5.48
N LYS A 116 -8.28 6.12 -4.59
CA LYS A 116 -9.70 6.10 -4.98
C LYS A 116 -10.21 7.43 -5.57
N ARG A 117 -9.43 8.52 -5.48
CA ARG A 117 -9.72 9.77 -6.20
C ARG A 117 -9.26 9.75 -7.66
N GLY A 118 -8.59 8.69 -8.10
CA GLY A 118 -8.18 8.52 -9.50
C GLY A 118 -7.66 7.12 -9.76
N GLU A 119 -8.57 6.16 -9.96
CA GLU A 119 -8.24 4.76 -10.36
C GLU A 119 -7.42 4.65 -11.67
N THR A 120 -7.31 5.75 -12.42
CA THR A 120 -6.52 5.87 -13.66
C THR A 120 -5.15 6.54 -13.48
N ALA A 121 -4.81 7.06 -12.31
CA ALA A 121 -3.78 8.11 -12.22
C ALA A 121 -2.33 7.63 -12.38
N MET A 122 -1.99 6.34 -12.20
CA MET A 122 -0.58 5.91 -12.22
C MET A 122 -0.16 5.18 -13.49
N GLU A 123 -0.97 4.23 -13.97
CA GLU A 123 -0.71 3.55 -15.23
C GLU A 123 -0.88 4.50 -16.43
N ASP A 124 -1.82 5.46 -16.37
CA ASP A 124 -1.92 6.48 -17.41
C ASP A 124 -0.77 7.49 -17.33
N ARG A 125 -0.29 7.86 -16.13
CA ARG A 125 0.93 8.67 -16.00
C ARG A 125 2.18 7.96 -16.52
N LYS A 126 2.26 6.62 -16.42
CA LYS A 126 3.33 5.85 -17.08
C LYS A 126 3.23 5.94 -18.60
N LYS A 127 2.01 5.82 -19.17
CA LYS A 127 1.80 5.99 -20.62
C LYS A 127 2.07 7.42 -21.10
N GLU A 128 1.80 8.42 -20.28
CA GLU A 128 2.07 9.84 -20.56
C GLU A 128 3.56 10.22 -20.42
N GLY A 129 4.44 9.27 -20.08
CA GLY A 129 5.88 9.51 -19.98
C GLY A 129 6.31 10.26 -18.72
N TYR A 130 5.46 10.30 -17.69
CA TYR A 130 5.86 10.75 -16.35
C TYR A 130 6.82 9.77 -15.65
N PHE A 131 6.97 8.56 -16.24
CA PHE A 131 7.81 7.45 -15.82
C PHE A 131 8.53 6.84 -17.02
#